data_AF-Q5BZQ5-F1
#
_entry.id   AF-Q5BZQ5-F1
#
_cell.length_a   1.000
_cell.length_b   1.000
_cell.length_c   1.000
_cell.angle_alpha   90.00
_cell.angle_beta   90.00
_cell.angle_gamma   90.00
#
_symmetry.space_group_name_H-M   'P 1'
#
loop_
_entity.id
_entity.type
_entity.pdbx_description
1 polymer ?
#
loop_
_entity_poly.entity_id
_entity_poly.type
_entity_poly.pdbx_seq_one_letter_code
_entity_poly.pdbx_strand_id
1 'polypeptide(L)'
;DCFFISTLPEYVHNRKIIINHIHIHYVNGYKLAKASEYFKEKLIKLHQMESSKYQHKVEDKIVRSKYQQSCRSTVKNLFNVKLQPLVINYTDITALECLLSFVHCNEEVRSNMLIGYLQSSTINSVLKAGLYFQAPEFINHCLQTVQIKLNMNTCWHYWKVAEEFNTHLPEYQMITSRYVLANFIEAGESKEFLNLNVDDLKKLLKEDSLNSSNEKYLFVIIEKWINHQQLERGKYIGDLLACLRLGRLTHK
;
A
#
# COMPACT_ATOMS: atom_id res chain seq x y z
N ASP A 1 -1.26 46.07 6.34
CA ASP A 1 -0.14 45.18 6.00
C ASP A 1 -0.30 43.82 6.67
N CYS A 2 -0.71 42.79 5.93
CA CYS A 2 -0.76 41.43 6.45
C CYS A 2 0.62 40.78 6.30
N PHE A 3 1.30 40.55 7.42
CA PHE A 3 2.48 39.71 7.47
C PHE A 3 2.03 38.24 7.45
N PHE A 4 2.07 37.62 6.28
CA PHE A 4 1.94 36.17 6.18
C PHE A 4 3.20 35.54 6.79
N ILE A 5 3.08 35.03 8.02
CA ILE A 5 4.11 34.19 8.62
C ILE A 5 4.01 32.84 7.92
N SER A 6 4.90 32.59 6.96
CA SER A 6 5.05 31.26 6.37
C SER A 6 5.53 30.30 7.45
N THR A 7 4.61 29.53 8.05
CA THR A 7 4.87 28.50 9.05
C THR A 7 5.26 27.15 8.45
N LEU A 8 5.42 27.08 7.12
CA LEU A 8 5.84 25.85 6.46
C LEU A 8 7.25 25.46 6.92
N PRO A 9 7.47 24.18 7.29
CA PRO A 9 8.79 23.73 7.72
C PRO A 9 9.86 23.95 6.63
N GLU A 10 11.06 24.35 7.02
CA GLU A 10 12.15 24.65 6.06
C GLU A 10 12.61 23.42 5.25
N TYR A 11 12.20 22.20 5.59
CA TYR A 11 12.53 20.99 4.82
C TYR A 11 11.56 20.70 3.67
N VAL A 12 10.39 21.36 3.57
CA VAL A 12 9.32 21.00 2.61
C VAL A 12 9.42 21.67 1.23
N HIS A 13 10.61 22.10 0.83
CA HIS A 13 10.85 22.69 -0.50
C HIS A 13 10.50 21.72 -1.64
N ASN A 14 10.09 22.25 -2.80
CA ASN A 14 9.96 21.44 -4.02
C ASN A 14 11.30 20.76 -4.35
N ARG A 15 11.26 19.48 -4.69
CA ARG A 15 12.47 18.67 -4.93
C ARG A 15 12.40 17.98 -6.28
N LYS A 16 13.59 17.71 -6.81
CA LYS A 16 13.80 16.70 -7.84
C LYS A 16 14.02 15.36 -7.16
N ILE A 17 13.21 14.36 -7.46
CA ILE A 17 13.44 12.96 -7.11
C ILE A 17 14.16 12.29 -8.26
N ILE A 18 15.20 11.50 -7.96
CA ILE A 18 15.92 10.65 -8.91
C ILE A 18 15.76 9.20 -8.44
N ILE A 19 15.04 8.39 -9.22
CA ILE A 19 14.78 6.98 -8.92
C ILE A 19 15.74 6.10 -9.74
N ASN A 20 16.48 5.21 -9.07
CA ASN A 20 17.46 4.29 -9.67
C ASN A 20 18.47 4.98 -10.61
N HIS A 21 18.79 6.25 -10.33
CA HIS A 21 19.67 7.10 -11.14
C HIS A 21 19.19 7.41 -12.58
N ILE A 22 17.99 6.96 -12.97
CA ILE A 22 17.49 7.05 -14.35
C ILE A 22 16.23 7.93 -14.42
N HIS A 23 15.26 7.68 -13.54
CA HIS A 23 13.95 8.34 -13.62
C HIS A 23 13.94 9.61 -12.80
N ILE A 24 13.43 10.70 -13.39
CA ILE A 24 13.46 12.04 -12.80
C ILE A 24 12.02 12.53 -12.64
N HIS A 25 11.67 12.94 -11.42
CA HIS A 25 10.37 13.52 -11.10
C HIS A 25 10.55 14.85 -10.37
N TYR A 26 9.68 15.81 -10.66
CA TYR A 26 9.59 17.06 -9.90
C TYR A 26 8.37 16.99 -8.98
N VAL A 27 8.61 17.14 -7.68
CA VAL A 27 7.60 16.92 -6.65
C VAL A 27 7.50 18.10 -5.70
N ASN A 28 6.30 18.30 -5.16
CA ASN A 28 6.07 19.23 -4.08
C ASN A 28 6.45 18.59 -2.73
N GLY A 29 7.47 19.13 -2.06
CA GLY A 29 8.01 18.56 -0.82
C GLY A 29 7.01 18.55 0.33
N TYR A 30 6.11 19.52 0.40
CA TYR A 30 5.05 19.57 1.41
C TYR A 30 4.04 18.44 1.22
N LYS A 31 3.52 18.26 0.00
CA LYS A 31 2.60 17.15 -0.32
C LYS A 31 3.24 15.80 -0.01
N LEU A 32 4.51 15.64 -0.37
CA LEU A 32 5.26 14.41 -0.17
C LEU A 32 5.49 14.10 1.32
N ALA A 33 5.92 15.09 2.11
CA ALA A 33 6.13 14.94 3.54
C ALA A 33 4.81 14.71 4.31
N LYS A 34 3.69 15.28 3.81
CA LYS A 34 2.37 15.06 4.40
C LYS A 34 1.87 13.63 4.15
N ALA A 35 2.08 13.09 2.96
CA ALA A 35 1.52 11.80 2.56
C ALA A 35 2.32 10.58 3.04
N SER A 36 3.57 10.77 3.47
CA SER A 36 4.48 9.67 3.76
C SER A 36 5.56 10.06 4.77
N GLU A 37 5.65 9.29 5.85
CA GLU A 37 6.66 9.51 6.89
C GLU A 37 8.07 9.20 6.37
N TYR A 38 8.21 8.18 5.51
CA TYR A 38 9.49 7.87 4.85
C TYR A 38 10.04 9.09 4.10
N PHE A 39 9.22 9.74 3.28
CA PHE A 39 9.68 10.90 2.52
C PHE A 39 9.94 12.10 3.42
N LYS A 40 9.12 12.32 4.45
CA LYS A 40 9.33 13.36 5.46
C LYS A 40 10.68 13.21 6.13
N GLU A 41 11.04 12.01 6.61
CA GLU A 41 12.34 11.75 7.22
C GLU A 41 13.50 12.02 6.26
N LYS A 42 13.37 11.58 5.00
CA LYS A 42 14.41 11.79 3.98
C LYS A 42 14.61 13.28 3.67
N LEU A 43 13.52 14.05 3.60
CA LEU A 43 13.57 15.49 3.38
C LEU A 43 14.21 16.22 4.57
N ILE A 44 13.90 15.82 5.80
CA ILE A 44 14.53 16.36 7.02
C ILE A 44 16.03 16.08 7.01
N LYS A 45 16.44 14.83 6.75
CA LYS A 45 17.86 14.44 6.67
C LYS A 45 18.60 15.22 5.58
N LEU A 46 17.99 15.39 4.41
CA LEU A 46 18.55 16.20 3.33
C LEU A 46 18.75 17.66 3.75
N HIS A 47 17.72 18.25 4.35
CA HIS A 47 17.79 19.63 4.82
C HIS A 47 18.87 19.83 5.90
N GLN A 48 19.00 18.91 6.86
CA GLN A 48 20.08 18.95 7.86
C GLN A 48 21.46 18.95 7.20
N MET A 49 21.71 18.06 6.23
CA MET A 49 22.97 18.01 5.50
C MET A 49 23.25 19.28 4.68
N GLU A 50 22.21 19.88 4.10
CA GLU A 50 22.31 21.13 3.35
C GLU A 50 22.68 22.31 4.26
N SER A 51 22.05 22.39 5.43
CA SER A 51 22.30 23.39 6.45
C SER A 51 23.72 23.26 7.05
N SER A 52 24.19 22.03 7.33
CA SER A 52 25.58 21.81 7.80
C SER A 52 26.63 22.18 6.76
N LYS A 53 26.42 21.82 5.48
CA LYS A 53 27.33 22.22 4.38
C LYS A 53 27.37 23.73 4.19
N TYR A 54 26.25 24.40 4.43
CA TYR A 54 26.18 25.85 4.38
C TYR A 54 26.97 26.48 5.54
N GLN A 55 26.79 25.98 6.78
CA GLN A 55 27.54 26.45 7.95
C GLN A 55 29.05 26.30 7.75
N HIS A 56 29.54 25.15 7.28
CA HIS A 56 30.96 24.97 6.96
C HIS A 56 31.47 25.92 5.87
N LYS A 57 30.68 26.18 4.81
CA LYS A 57 31.08 27.17 3.78
C LYS A 57 31.15 28.59 4.33
N VAL A 58 30.28 28.94 5.28
CA VAL A 58 30.30 30.25 5.94
C VAL A 58 31.49 30.35 6.89
N GLU A 59 31.77 29.30 7.67
CA GLU A 59 32.95 29.21 8.53
C GLU A 59 34.25 29.29 7.73
N ASP A 60 34.39 28.52 6.64
CA ASP A 60 35.54 28.58 5.74
C ASP A 60 35.71 29.96 5.10
N LYS A 61 34.60 30.63 4.74
CA LYS A 61 34.62 32.01 4.24
C LYS A 61 35.02 32.99 5.32
N ILE A 62 34.56 32.82 6.57
CA ILE A 62 34.92 33.68 7.71
C ILE A 62 36.39 33.48 8.08
N VAL A 63 36.90 32.24 8.04
CA VAL A 63 38.32 31.93 8.25
C VAL A 63 39.17 32.54 7.13
N ARG A 64 38.72 32.48 5.86
CA ARG A 64 39.37 33.18 4.74
C ARG A 64 39.22 34.70 4.78
N SER A 65 38.15 35.22 5.38
CA SER A 65 37.86 36.66 5.48
C SER A 65 38.34 37.29 6.78
N LYS A 66 39.10 36.57 7.63
CA LYS A 66 39.83 37.18 8.76
C LYS A 66 40.91 38.19 8.32
N TYR A 67 41.04 38.46 7.02
CA TYR A 67 41.80 39.59 6.48
C TYR A 67 40.97 40.84 6.11
N GLN A 68 39.64 40.84 6.18
CA GLN A 68 38.85 42.06 5.91
C GLN A 68 37.61 42.18 6.81
N GLN A 69 37.58 43.29 7.54
CA GLN A 69 36.60 43.69 8.54
C GLN A 69 35.22 44.07 7.95
N SER A 70 34.20 43.86 8.80
CA SER A 70 33.04 44.74 9.05
C SER A 70 31.72 44.58 8.27
N CYS A 71 30.69 44.27 9.08
CA CYS A 71 29.30 44.72 9.06
C CYS A 71 28.25 44.16 8.06
N ARG A 72 27.17 43.66 8.69
CA ARG A 72 25.74 43.66 8.28
C ARG A 72 25.33 42.82 7.06
N SER A 73 24.96 41.55 7.29
CA SER A 73 24.08 40.80 6.36
C SER A 73 23.41 39.56 6.98
N THR A 74 22.78 39.69 8.15
CA THR A 74 22.18 38.53 8.85
C THR A 74 20.82 38.07 8.29
N VAL A 75 20.21 38.72 7.27
CA VAL A 75 18.85 38.34 6.81
C VAL A 75 18.74 38.07 5.29
N LYS A 76 19.79 38.22 4.49
CA LYS A 76 19.72 38.03 3.02
C LYS A 76 20.30 36.72 2.48
N ASN A 77 20.73 35.81 3.34
CA ASN A 77 21.64 34.74 2.94
C ASN A 77 21.06 33.31 2.95
N LEU A 78 19.77 33.11 3.28
CA LEU A 78 19.08 31.82 3.16
C LEU A 78 18.82 31.37 1.70
N PHE A 79 18.83 32.30 0.73
CA PHE A 79 18.50 32.01 -0.67
C PHE A 79 19.60 31.28 -1.49
N ASN A 80 20.77 31.00 -0.89
CA ASN A 80 21.92 30.41 -1.62
C ASN A 80 22.19 28.94 -1.29
N VAL A 81 21.30 28.26 -0.55
CA VAL A 81 21.42 26.82 -0.32
C VAL A 81 20.97 26.06 -1.57
N LYS A 82 21.92 25.48 -2.30
CA LYS A 82 21.63 24.66 -3.49
C LYS A 82 20.99 23.35 -3.03
N LEU A 83 19.67 23.26 -3.20
CA LEU A 83 18.86 22.09 -2.89
C LEU A 83 19.35 20.86 -3.66
N GLN A 84 19.71 19.80 -2.94
CA GLN A 84 20.10 18.51 -3.52
C GLN A 84 18.87 17.70 -3.93
N PRO A 85 18.97 16.89 -5.00
CA PRO A 85 17.91 15.96 -5.37
C PRO A 85 17.78 14.84 -4.33
N LEU A 86 16.55 14.34 -4.14
CA LEU A 86 16.29 13.15 -3.35
C LEU A 86 16.53 11.91 -4.21
N VAL A 87 17.56 11.13 -3.89
CA VAL A 87 17.89 9.90 -4.61
C VAL A 87 17.23 8.71 -3.91
N ILE A 88 16.54 7.88 -4.68
CA ILE A 88 15.80 6.72 -4.19
C ILE A 88 16.13 5.52 -5.05
N ASN A 89 16.39 4.40 -4.40
CA ASN A 89 16.52 3.12 -5.07
C ASN A 89 15.31 2.26 -4.71
N TYR A 90 14.54 1.87 -5.73
CA TYR A 90 13.35 1.05 -5.56
C TYR A 90 13.12 0.18 -6.79
N THR A 91 12.81 -1.09 -6.59
CA THR A 91 12.76 -2.09 -7.66
C THR A 91 11.60 -1.86 -8.62
N ASP A 92 10.39 -1.61 -8.10
CA ASP A 92 9.20 -1.38 -8.92
C ASP A 92 8.95 0.11 -9.13
N ILE A 93 9.51 0.63 -10.21
CA ILE A 93 9.40 2.05 -10.58
C ILE A 93 7.94 2.43 -10.83
N THR A 94 7.16 1.53 -11.46
CA THR A 94 5.77 1.80 -11.82
C THR A 94 4.86 1.93 -10.59
N ALA A 95 5.09 1.11 -9.56
CA ALA A 95 4.39 1.21 -8.28
C ALA A 95 4.74 2.50 -7.53
N LEU A 96 6.02 2.90 -7.56
CA LEU A 96 6.44 4.19 -6.99
C LEU A 96 5.87 5.39 -7.77
N GLU A 97 5.86 5.33 -9.10
CA GLU A 97 5.23 6.36 -9.94
C GLU A 97 3.73 6.48 -9.67
N CYS A 98 3.05 5.35 -9.43
CA CYS A 98 1.65 5.31 -9.01
C CYS A 98 1.46 6.07 -7.68
N LEU A 99 2.30 5.79 -6.70
CA LEU A 99 2.29 6.48 -5.40
C LEU A 99 2.58 7.98 -5.54
N LEU A 100 3.62 8.37 -6.29
CA LEU A 100 3.96 9.78 -6.49
C LEU A 100 2.84 10.54 -7.21
N SER A 101 2.23 9.93 -8.22
CA SER A 101 1.07 10.50 -8.91
C SER A 101 -0.09 10.69 -7.94
N PHE A 102 -0.41 9.68 -7.12
CA PHE A 102 -1.44 9.77 -6.09
C PHE A 102 -1.24 10.97 -5.14
N VAL A 103 0.00 11.18 -4.69
CA VAL A 103 0.36 12.28 -3.78
C VAL A 103 0.15 13.66 -4.42
N HIS A 104 0.33 13.77 -5.73
CA HIS A 104 0.30 15.04 -6.45
C HIS A 104 -1.02 15.36 -7.14
N CYS A 105 -1.87 14.36 -7.39
CA CYS A 105 -3.20 14.52 -7.98
C CYS A 105 -4.25 15.08 -6.99
N ASN A 106 -5.34 15.61 -7.54
CA ASN A 106 -6.53 15.98 -6.78
C ASN A 106 -7.39 14.73 -6.47
N GLU A 107 -8.38 14.87 -5.58
CA GLU A 107 -9.24 13.76 -5.12
C GLU A 107 -9.92 12.97 -6.26
N GLU A 108 -10.46 13.67 -7.25
CA GLU A 108 -11.19 13.07 -8.37
C GLU A 108 -10.27 12.25 -9.28
N VAL A 109 -9.13 12.84 -9.68
CA VAL A 109 -8.13 12.15 -10.51
C VAL A 109 -7.52 10.98 -9.75
N ARG A 110 -7.32 11.11 -8.44
CA ARG A 110 -6.77 10.06 -7.58
C ARG A 110 -7.61 8.79 -7.62
N SER A 111 -8.93 8.92 -7.47
CA SER A 111 -9.86 7.78 -7.47
C SER A 111 -9.87 7.11 -8.84
N ASN A 112 -10.00 7.88 -9.92
CA ASN A 112 -10.03 7.36 -11.29
C ASN A 112 -8.70 6.69 -11.69
N MET A 113 -7.57 7.29 -11.31
CA MET A 113 -6.24 6.76 -11.57
C MET A 113 -6.05 5.37 -10.93
N LEU A 114 -6.39 5.24 -9.64
CA LEU A 114 -6.28 3.97 -8.93
C LEU A 114 -7.24 2.92 -9.49
N ILE A 115 -8.48 3.30 -9.82
CA ILE A 115 -9.43 2.38 -10.46
C ILE A 115 -8.90 1.90 -11.82
N GLY A 116 -8.22 2.74 -12.60
CA GLY A 116 -7.61 2.31 -13.87
C GLY A 116 -6.42 1.37 -13.66
N TYR A 117 -5.51 1.73 -12.75
CA TYR A 117 -4.19 1.10 -12.62
C TYR A 117 -4.18 -0.13 -11.70
N LEU A 118 -5.01 -0.16 -10.65
CA LEU A 118 -4.96 -1.17 -9.60
C LEU A 118 -5.69 -2.45 -10.02
N GLN A 119 -5.00 -3.36 -10.68
CA GLN A 119 -5.53 -4.63 -11.16
C GLN A 119 -5.03 -5.80 -10.30
N SER A 120 -5.58 -6.99 -10.53
CA SER A 120 -5.10 -8.23 -9.89
C SER A 120 -3.58 -8.43 -10.05
N SER A 121 -3.01 -8.07 -11.20
CA SER A 121 -1.57 -8.21 -11.45
C SER A 121 -0.70 -7.15 -10.76
N THR A 122 -1.23 -5.95 -10.49
CA THR A 122 -0.45 -4.80 -9.98
C THR A 122 -0.67 -4.51 -8.51
N ILE A 123 -1.77 -4.98 -7.90
CA ILE A 123 -2.12 -4.74 -6.50
C ILE A 123 -0.99 -5.10 -5.53
N ASN A 124 -0.30 -6.22 -5.77
CA ASN A 124 0.77 -6.68 -4.89
C ASN A 124 1.95 -5.69 -4.88
N SER A 125 2.40 -5.24 -6.05
CA SER A 125 3.52 -4.29 -6.11
C SER A 125 3.15 -2.90 -5.63
N VAL A 126 1.93 -2.45 -5.90
CA VAL A 126 1.40 -1.17 -5.42
C VAL A 126 1.30 -1.14 -3.89
N LEU A 127 0.74 -2.18 -3.26
CA LEU A 127 0.67 -2.27 -1.80
C LEU A 127 2.07 -2.38 -1.17
N LYS A 128 2.99 -3.14 -1.76
CA LYS A 128 4.41 -3.18 -1.33
C LYS A 128 5.05 -1.79 -1.35
N ALA A 129 4.81 -1.00 -2.40
CA ALA A 129 5.30 0.37 -2.47
C ALA A 129 4.68 1.23 -1.37
N GLY A 130 3.35 1.17 -1.18
CA GLY A 130 2.65 1.91 -0.13
C GLY A 130 3.21 1.62 1.27
N LEU A 131 3.45 0.34 1.59
CA LEU A 131 4.05 -0.07 2.85
C LEU A 131 5.50 0.41 2.98
N TYR A 132 6.33 0.17 1.96
CA TYR A 132 7.75 0.52 1.96
C TYR A 132 7.95 2.03 2.15
N PHE A 133 7.16 2.83 1.43
CA PHE A 133 7.17 4.29 1.53
C PHE A 133 6.28 4.83 2.65
N GLN A 134 5.71 3.98 3.51
CA GLN A 134 4.92 4.39 4.68
C GLN A 134 3.85 5.43 4.34
N ALA A 135 3.04 5.14 3.33
CA ALA A 135 1.98 6.02 2.82
C ALA A 135 0.58 5.45 3.15
N PRO A 136 0.07 5.65 4.38
CA PRO A 136 -1.17 5.00 4.84
C PRO A 136 -2.41 5.46 4.07
N GLU A 137 -2.52 6.75 3.71
CA GLU A 137 -3.65 7.25 2.93
C GLU A 137 -3.72 6.60 1.54
N PHE A 138 -2.56 6.34 0.92
CA PHE A 138 -2.46 5.63 -0.36
C PHE A 138 -2.92 4.19 -0.25
N ILE A 139 -2.46 3.49 0.79
CA ILE A 139 -2.89 2.13 1.11
C ILE A 139 -4.40 2.05 1.27
N ASN A 140 -4.99 2.95 2.06
CA ASN A 140 -6.44 2.95 2.33
C ASN A 140 -7.25 3.10 1.04
N HIS A 141 -6.83 3.97 0.12
CA HIS A 141 -7.48 4.11 -1.18
C HIS A 141 -7.29 2.88 -2.07
N CYS A 142 -6.14 2.19 -1.98
CA CYS A 142 -5.96 0.92 -2.66
C CYS A 142 -6.95 -0.13 -2.15
N LEU A 143 -7.14 -0.24 -0.83
CA LEU A 143 -8.11 -1.17 -0.24
C LEU A 143 -9.56 -0.84 -0.60
N GLN A 144 -9.92 0.45 -0.63
CA GLN A 144 -11.23 0.90 -1.13
C GLN A 144 -11.44 0.53 -2.60
N THR A 145 -10.40 0.71 -3.43
CA THR A 145 -10.45 0.34 -4.85
C THR A 145 -10.61 -1.17 -5.02
N VAL A 146 -9.90 -1.97 -4.22
CA VAL A 146 -10.09 -3.42 -4.17
C VAL A 146 -11.53 -3.76 -3.82
N GLN A 147 -12.10 -3.12 -2.79
CA GLN A 147 -13.48 -3.38 -2.37
C GLN A 147 -14.48 -3.11 -3.50
N ILE A 148 -14.27 -2.06 -4.30
CA ILE A 148 -15.10 -1.74 -5.47
C ILE A 148 -14.93 -2.78 -6.59
N LYS A 149 -13.72 -3.33 -6.74
CA LYS A 149 -13.37 -4.29 -7.80
C LYS A 149 -13.64 -5.75 -7.47
N LEU A 150 -14.03 -6.07 -6.23
CA LEU A 150 -14.37 -7.43 -5.83
C LEU A 150 -15.61 -7.89 -6.60
N ASN A 151 -15.44 -8.98 -7.33
CA ASN A 151 -16.50 -9.71 -8.02
C ASN A 151 -16.17 -11.21 -8.00
N MET A 152 -17.10 -12.06 -8.47
CA MET A 152 -16.89 -13.52 -8.45
C MET A 152 -15.64 -13.98 -9.20
N ASN A 153 -15.24 -13.28 -10.27
CA ASN A 153 -14.07 -13.66 -11.07
C ASN A 153 -12.74 -13.22 -10.42
N THR A 154 -12.76 -12.22 -9.53
CA THR A 154 -11.55 -11.62 -8.94
C THR A 154 -11.39 -11.91 -7.45
N CYS A 155 -12.45 -12.38 -6.77
CA CYS A 155 -12.49 -12.50 -5.32
C CYS A 155 -11.36 -13.38 -4.75
N TRP A 156 -11.13 -14.56 -5.31
CA TRP A 156 -10.09 -15.47 -4.84
C TRP A 156 -8.67 -14.97 -5.09
N HIS A 157 -8.46 -14.26 -6.20
CA HIS A 157 -7.17 -13.62 -6.47
C HIS A 157 -6.87 -12.58 -5.39
N TYR A 158 -7.79 -11.65 -5.15
CA TYR A 158 -7.60 -10.63 -4.12
C TYR A 158 -7.51 -11.23 -2.72
N TRP A 159 -8.30 -12.27 -2.42
CA TRP A 159 -8.23 -13.00 -1.15
C TRP A 159 -6.86 -13.66 -0.95
N LYS A 160 -6.31 -14.30 -1.99
CA LYS A 160 -5.01 -14.95 -1.90
C LYS A 160 -3.87 -13.95 -1.73
N VAL A 161 -3.92 -12.84 -2.45
CA VAL A 161 -2.95 -11.74 -2.26
C VAL A 161 -3.08 -11.15 -0.86
N ALA A 162 -4.30 -10.98 -0.33
CA ALA A 162 -4.49 -10.45 1.02
C ALA A 162 -3.85 -11.31 2.11
N GLU A 163 -3.83 -12.63 1.97
CA GLU A 163 -3.10 -13.53 2.89
C GLU A 163 -1.60 -13.24 2.93
N GLU A 164 -0.97 -12.83 1.81
CA GLU A 164 0.45 -12.45 1.78
C GLU A 164 0.75 -11.19 2.61
N PHE A 165 -0.25 -10.33 2.79
CA PHE A 165 -0.13 -9.06 3.50
C PHE A 165 -0.72 -9.09 4.91
N ASN A 166 -1.31 -10.20 5.36
CA ASN A 166 -2.12 -10.25 6.58
C ASN A 166 -1.37 -9.79 7.84
N THR A 167 -0.05 -9.98 7.92
CA THR A 167 0.79 -9.50 9.03
C THR A 167 0.91 -7.98 9.11
N HIS A 168 0.82 -7.29 7.98
CA HIS A 168 1.02 -5.83 7.87
C HIS A 168 -0.28 -5.07 7.55
N LEU A 169 -1.26 -5.74 6.92
CA LEU A 169 -2.54 -5.19 6.46
C LEU A 169 -3.70 -6.18 6.73
N PRO A 170 -4.04 -6.44 8.01
CA PRO A 170 -5.14 -7.34 8.34
C PRO A 170 -6.50 -6.86 7.79
N GLU A 171 -6.66 -5.54 7.60
CA GLU A 171 -7.87 -4.95 6.99
C GLU A 171 -8.10 -5.48 5.57
N TYR A 172 -7.03 -5.72 4.80
CA TYR A 172 -7.17 -6.26 3.44
C TYR A 172 -7.79 -7.66 3.48
N GLN A 173 -7.29 -8.52 4.37
CA GLN A 173 -7.84 -9.87 4.56
C GLN A 173 -9.29 -9.83 5.05
N MET A 174 -9.63 -8.88 5.92
CA MET A 174 -11.00 -8.68 6.39
C MET A 174 -11.94 -8.29 5.23
N ILE A 175 -11.55 -7.36 4.36
CA ILE A 175 -12.36 -6.90 3.23
C ILE A 175 -12.66 -8.06 2.25
N THR A 176 -11.63 -8.82 1.87
CA THR A 176 -11.76 -9.92 0.91
C THR A 176 -12.49 -11.11 1.51
N SER A 177 -12.18 -11.48 2.76
CA SER A 177 -12.85 -12.59 3.44
C SER A 177 -14.32 -12.31 3.65
N ARG A 178 -14.69 -11.09 4.04
CA ARG A 178 -16.11 -10.71 4.17
C ARG A 178 -16.88 -10.90 2.86
N TYR A 179 -16.28 -10.54 1.72
CA TYR A 179 -16.90 -10.73 0.41
C TYR A 179 -17.03 -12.22 0.04
N VAL A 180 -15.96 -12.99 0.24
CA VAL A 180 -15.92 -14.43 -0.03
C VAL A 180 -16.93 -15.16 0.85
N LEU A 181 -16.96 -14.91 2.15
CA LEU A 181 -17.86 -15.58 3.10
C LEU A 181 -19.33 -15.25 2.82
N ALA A 182 -19.64 -14.01 2.42
CA ALA A 182 -20.99 -13.61 2.05
C ALA A 182 -21.50 -14.30 0.78
N ASN A 183 -20.60 -14.69 -0.13
CA ASN A 183 -20.92 -15.29 -1.43
C ASN A 183 -20.29 -16.68 -1.60
N PHE A 184 -20.04 -17.40 -0.50
CA PHE A 184 -19.11 -18.53 -0.50
C PHE A 184 -19.54 -19.65 -1.45
N ILE A 185 -20.84 -19.93 -1.57
CA ILE A 185 -21.36 -20.95 -2.48
C ILE A 185 -21.04 -20.59 -3.93
N GLU A 186 -21.30 -19.35 -4.36
CA GLU A 186 -21.02 -18.89 -5.72
C GLU A 186 -19.51 -18.77 -5.98
N ALA A 187 -18.76 -18.25 -5.01
CA ALA A 187 -17.31 -18.17 -5.09
C ALA A 187 -16.68 -19.57 -5.21
N GLY A 188 -17.23 -20.57 -4.50
CA GLY A 188 -16.81 -21.97 -4.58
C GLY A 188 -17.03 -22.61 -5.95
N GLU A 189 -17.81 -21.99 -6.83
CA GLU A 189 -18.00 -22.48 -8.19
C GLU A 189 -16.81 -22.16 -9.12
N SER A 190 -15.99 -21.19 -8.77
CA SER A 190 -14.82 -20.76 -9.55
C SER A 190 -13.72 -21.83 -9.63
N LYS A 191 -12.83 -21.71 -10.62
CA LYS A 191 -11.66 -22.60 -10.75
C LYS A 191 -10.58 -22.23 -9.73
N GLU A 192 -10.49 -20.96 -9.39
CA GLU A 192 -9.54 -20.39 -8.45
C GLU A 192 -9.75 -20.95 -7.03
N PHE A 193 -11.00 -21.23 -6.65
CA PHE A 193 -11.33 -21.94 -5.40
C PHE A 193 -10.63 -23.30 -5.28
N LEU A 194 -10.48 -24.04 -6.38
CA LEU A 194 -9.86 -25.37 -6.37
C LEU A 194 -8.36 -25.32 -6.01
N ASN A 195 -7.73 -24.15 -6.10
CA ASN A 195 -6.34 -23.93 -5.73
C ASN A 195 -6.13 -23.65 -4.22
N LEU A 196 -7.20 -23.52 -3.43
CA LEU A 196 -7.06 -23.38 -1.98
C LEU A 196 -6.44 -24.64 -1.39
N ASN A 197 -5.57 -24.46 -0.40
CA ASN A 197 -5.10 -25.56 0.43
C ASN A 197 -6.17 -25.91 1.49
N VAL A 198 -5.99 -27.07 2.12
CA VAL A 198 -6.94 -27.58 3.12
C VAL A 198 -7.08 -26.66 4.33
N ASP A 199 -5.98 -26.01 4.77
CA ASP A 199 -5.99 -25.18 5.97
C ASP A 199 -6.77 -23.89 5.75
N ASP A 200 -6.61 -23.26 4.58
CA ASP A 200 -7.35 -22.07 4.16
C ASP A 200 -8.84 -22.39 4.01
N LEU A 201 -9.19 -23.54 3.42
CA LEU A 201 -10.58 -23.98 3.36
C LEU A 201 -11.16 -24.25 4.75
N LYS A 202 -10.42 -24.91 5.65
CA LYS A 202 -10.84 -25.15 7.04
C LYS A 202 -11.06 -23.83 7.79
N LYS A 203 -10.21 -22.83 7.61
CA LYS A 203 -10.41 -21.49 8.21
C LYS A 203 -11.74 -20.91 7.76
N LEU A 204 -12.00 -20.88 6.45
CA LEU A 204 -13.24 -20.31 5.89
C LEU A 204 -14.50 -21.07 6.36
N LEU A 205 -14.44 -22.40 6.43
CA LEU A 205 -15.58 -23.21 6.89
C LEU A 205 -15.92 -22.99 8.37
N LYS A 206 -14.94 -22.65 9.19
CA LYS A 206 -15.14 -22.38 10.63
C LYS A 206 -15.69 -20.98 10.92
N GLU A 207 -15.70 -20.08 9.94
CA GLU A 207 -16.15 -18.70 10.15
C GLU A 207 -17.64 -18.63 10.51
N ASP A 208 -17.97 -17.82 11.53
CA ASP A 208 -19.36 -17.58 11.96
C ASP A 208 -20.15 -16.80 10.91
N SER A 209 -19.46 -15.98 10.12
CA SER A 209 -20.04 -15.15 9.06
C SER A 209 -20.22 -15.88 7.72
N LEU A 210 -19.89 -17.18 7.64
CA LEU A 210 -20.07 -17.99 6.45
C LEU A 210 -21.56 -18.05 6.05
N ASN A 211 -21.89 -17.47 4.90
CA ASN A 211 -23.26 -17.44 4.41
C ASN A 211 -23.59 -18.74 3.69
N SER A 212 -24.17 -19.69 4.43
CA SER A 212 -24.80 -20.88 3.87
C SER A 212 -26.25 -20.97 4.36
N SER A 213 -27.19 -20.73 3.46
CA SER A 213 -28.62 -20.95 3.73
C SER A 213 -28.94 -22.42 4.03
N ASN A 214 -28.15 -23.34 3.47
CA ASN A 214 -28.23 -24.78 3.72
C ASN A 214 -26.82 -25.40 3.63
N GLU A 215 -26.45 -26.16 4.66
CA GLU A 215 -25.20 -26.93 4.72
C GLU A 215 -25.05 -27.87 3.52
N LYS A 216 -26.15 -28.37 2.93
CA LYS A 216 -26.13 -29.19 1.70
C LYS A 216 -25.32 -28.55 0.57
N TYR A 217 -25.40 -27.23 0.39
CA TYR A 217 -24.60 -26.55 -0.62
C TYR A 217 -23.11 -26.55 -0.28
N LEU A 218 -22.76 -26.42 1.01
CA LEU A 218 -21.37 -26.53 1.46
C LEU A 218 -20.81 -27.94 1.21
N PHE A 219 -21.61 -28.99 1.40
CA PHE A 219 -21.21 -30.36 1.03
C PHE A 219 -20.84 -30.47 -0.45
N VAL A 220 -21.67 -29.92 -1.35
CA VAL A 220 -21.40 -29.94 -2.80
C VAL A 220 -20.09 -29.22 -3.13
N ILE A 221 -19.85 -28.06 -2.53
CA ILE A 221 -18.62 -27.28 -2.73
C ILE A 221 -17.39 -28.02 -2.19
N ILE A 222 -17.48 -28.64 -1.01
CA ILE A 222 -16.40 -29.44 -0.42
C ILE A 222 -16.11 -30.67 -1.28
N GLU A 223 -17.14 -31.39 -1.71
CA GLU A 223 -17.03 -32.55 -2.59
C GLU A 223 -16.33 -32.17 -3.90
N LYS A 224 -16.71 -31.04 -4.50
CA LYS A 224 -16.05 -30.50 -5.70
C LYS A 224 -14.55 -30.25 -5.46
N TRP A 225 -14.19 -29.64 -4.33
CA TRP A 225 -12.80 -29.38 -3.98
C TRP A 225 -12.00 -30.68 -3.76
N ILE A 226 -12.61 -31.69 -3.12
CA ILE A 226 -11.98 -33.00 -2.90
C ILE A 226 -11.78 -33.72 -4.23
N ASN A 227 -12.81 -33.78 -5.07
CA ASN A 227 -12.81 -34.51 -6.34
C ASN A 227 -11.77 -33.96 -7.33
N HIS A 228 -11.36 -32.70 -7.20
CA HIS A 228 -10.28 -32.12 -8.00
C HIS A 228 -8.94 -32.84 -7.84
N GLN A 229 -8.62 -33.35 -6.64
CA GLN A 229 -7.41 -34.13 -6.35
C GLN A 229 -7.74 -35.25 -5.35
N GLN A 230 -8.63 -36.15 -5.75
CA GLN A 230 -9.27 -37.12 -4.85
C GLN A 230 -8.27 -37.97 -4.04
N LEU A 231 -7.16 -38.41 -4.66
CA LEU A 231 -6.13 -39.22 -4.00
C LEU A 231 -5.44 -38.48 -2.84
N GLU A 232 -5.16 -37.19 -3.01
CA GLU A 232 -4.46 -36.38 -2.01
C GLU A 232 -5.42 -35.76 -1.00
N ARG A 233 -6.61 -35.38 -1.45
CA ARG A 233 -7.58 -34.61 -0.67
C ARG A 233 -8.63 -35.46 0.04
N GLY A 234 -8.87 -36.69 -0.41
CA GLY A 234 -9.89 -37.58 0.16
C GLY A 234 -9.72 -37.83 1.66
N LYS A 235 -8.47 -37.87 2.14
CA LYS A 235 -8.14 -38.02 3.57
C LYS A 235 -8.64 -36.88 4.46
N TYR A 236 -8.91 -35.70 3.90
CA TYR A 236 -9.35 -34.53 4.67
C TYR A 236 -10.87 -34.41 4.80
N ILE A 237 -11.64 -35.31 4.20
CA ILE A 237 -13.10 -35.23 4.21
C ILE A 237 -13.64 -35.13 5.64
N GLY A 238 -13.20 -36.00 6.55
CA GLY A 238 -13.65 -36.00 7.94
C GLY A 238 -13.37 -34.67 8.65
N ASP A 239 -12.17 -34.12 8.47
CA ASP A 239 -11.80 -32.85 9.08
C ASP A 239 -12.61 -31.67 8.53
N LEU A 240 -12.88 -31.66 7.21
CA LEU A 240 -13.66 -30.61 6.56
C LEU A 240 -15.12 -30.67 7.02
N LEU A 241 -15.70 -31.87 7.12
CA LEU A 241 -17.05 -32.07 7.64
C LEU A 241 -17.17 -31.70 9.13
N ALA A 242 -16.13 -31.93 9.92
CA ALA A 242 -16.08 -31.50 11.32
C ALA A 242 -16.06 -29.97 11.49
N CYS A 243 -15.72 -29.22 10.43
CA CYS A 243 -15.80 -27.75 10.44
C CYS A 243 -17.22 -27.24 10.18
N LEU A 244 -18.13 -28.08 9.65
CA LEU A 244 -19.50 -27.69 9.33
C LEU A 244 -20.39 -27.68 10.57
N ARG A 245 -21.36 -26.76 10.60
CA ARG A 245 -22.35 -26.69 11.67
C ARG A 245 -23.52 -27.63 11.34
N LEU A 246 -23.26 -28.93 11.41
CA LEU A 246 -24.20 -30.00 11.01
C LEU A 246 -25.61 -29.91 11.66
N GLY A 247 -25.75 -29.21 12.78
CA GLY A 247 -27.05 -28.89 13.39
C GLY A 247 -27.97 -28.02 12.52
N ARG A 248 -27.49 -27.46 11.40
CA ARG A 248 -28.27 -26.70 10.41
C ARG A 248 -28.64 -27.51 9.17
N LEU A 249 -28.40 -28.82 9.18
CA LEU A 249 -28.84 -29.72 8.12
C LEU A 249 -30.37 -29.84 8.14
N THR A 250 -31.02 -29.37 7.08
CA THR A 250 -32.46 -29.52 6.91
C THR A 250 -32.76 -30.76 6.07
N HIS A 251 -33.66 -31.61 6.58
CA HIS A 251 -34.14 -32.80 5.91
C HIS A 251 -35.22 -32.41 4.89
N LYS A 252 -34.82 -31.84 3.75
CA LYS A 252 -35.70 -31.66 2.59
C LYS A 252 -35.03 -32.18 1.32
#